data_AF-A0A7S3ZFF5-F1
#
_entry.id   AF-A0A7S3ZFF5-F1
#
_cell.length_a   1.000
_cell.length_b   1.000
_cell.length_c   1.000
_cell.angle_alpha   90.00
_cell.angle_beta   90.00
_cell.angle_gamma   90.00
#
_symmetry.space_group_name_H-M   'P 1'
#
loop_
_entity.id
_entity.type
_entity.pdbx_description
1 polymer ?
#
loop_
_entity_poly.entity_id
_entity_poly.type
_entity_poly.pdbx_seq_one_letter_code
_entity_poly.pdbx_strand_id
1 'polypeptide(L)'
;RKMMTPNMFRVKNTDSTVRKRTVSARSWEGLRPIKLSNLQLFSTAKGRMVEAVIISDVRVSVGITILIEDAEGDYVQVALYNCLPLAPDHAAMESLAKRKFPLGMKLQLMEPYYKIFRDGNRGIR
;
A
#
# COMPACT_ATOMS: atom_id res chain seq x y z
N ARG A 1 1.28 -49.32 4.03
CA ARG A 1 0.96 -48.12 3.22
C ARG A 1 1.11 -46.90 4.12
N LYS A 2 2.19 -46.12 3.99
CA LYS A 2 2.39 -44.87 4.74
C LYS A 2 1.48 -43.78 4.15
N MET A 3 0.54 -43.24 4.94
CA MET A 3 -0.20 -42.04 4.57
C MET A 3 0.70 -40.83 4.79
N MET A 4 1.00 -40.10 3.71
CA MET A 4 1.64 -38.78 3.77
C MET A 4 0.61 -37.76 4.27
N THR A 5 0.94 -37.05 5.34
CA THR A 5 0.20 -35.87 5.81
C THR A 5 0.32 -34.74 4.78
N PRO A 6 -0.76 -34.02 4.44
CA PRO A 6 -0.67 -32.89 3.52
C PRO A 6 0.11 -31.75 4.18
N ASN A 7 1.11 -31.23 3.46
CA ASN A 7 1.82 -30.01 3.83
C ASN A 7 0.81 -28.86 3.98
N MET A 8 0.57 -28.47 5.23
CA MET A 8 -0.27 -27.33 5.57
C MET A 8 0.44 -26.04 5.15
N PHE A 9 0.14 -25.55 3.95
CA PHE A 9 0.53 -24.22 3.52
C PHE A 9 -0.13 -23.19 4.44
N ARG A 10 0.64 -22.56 5.33
CA ARG A 10 0.14 -21.49 6.20
C ARG A 10 -0.12 -20.25 5.35
N VAL A 11 -1.35 -20.10 4.88
CA VAL A 11 -1.81 -18.91 4.18
C VAL A 11 -1.84 -17.75 5.19
N LYS A 12 -0.89 -16.83 5.08
CA LYS A 12 -0.91 -15.57 5.83
C LYS A 12 -1.90 -14.62 5.16
N ASN A 13 -3.18 -14.72 5.54
CA ASN A 13 -4.16 -13.71 5.19
C ASN A 13 -3.98 -12.46 6.08
N THR A 14 -4.47 -11.31 5.63
CA THR A 14 -4.62 -10.15 6.52
C THR A 14 -6.08 -9.80 6.67
N ASP A 15 -6.51 -9.68 7.91
CA ASP A 15 -7.85 -9.27 8.31
C ASP A 15 -7.93 -7.73 8.40
N SER A 16 -8.98 -7.14 7.85
CA SER A 16 -9.26 -5.70 7.89
C SER A 16 -9.84 -5.24 9.23
N THR A 17 -10.25 -6.15 10.12
CA THR A 17 -10.77 -5.85 11.46
C THR A 17 -9.67 -5.64 12.51
N VAL A 18 -8.42 -6.02 12.19
CA VAL A 18 -7.27 -5.84 13.09
C VAL A 18 -6.89 -4.36 13.15
N ARG A 19 -7.35 -3.66 14.19
CA ARG A 19 -6.86 -2.35 14.58
C ARG A 19 -5.42 -2.48 15.07
N LYS A 20 -4.45 -2.24 14.19
CA LYS A 20 -3.05 -2.13 14.60
C LYS A 20 -2.89 -0.87 15.45
N ARG A 21 -2.23 -0.98 16.61
CA ARG A 21 -1.89 0.19 17.43
C ARG A 21 -1.22 1.24 16.56
N THR A 22 -1.69 2.48 16.65
CA THR A 22 -1.00 3.64 16.09
C THR A 22 0.42 3.66 16.67
N VAL A 23 1.42 3.45 15.82
CA VAL A 23 2.82 3.51 16.23
C VAL A 23 3.14 4.99 16.46
N SER A 24 3.87 5.31 17.53
CA SER A 24 4.37 6.65 17.87
C SER A 24 4.95 7.37 16.65
N ALA A 25 4.93 8.72 16.68
CA ALA A 25 5.43 9.60 15.63
C ALA A 25 6.71 9.05 14.97
N ARG A 26 6.54 8.42 13.81
CA ARG A 26 7.66 7.94 13.01
C ARG A 26 8.28 9.16 12.34
N SER A 27 9.58 9.34 12.53
CA SER A 27 10.33 10.42 11.91
C SER A 27 10.68 10.06 10.47
N TRP A 28 10.69 11.06 9.59
CA TRP A 28 11.25 10.96 8.25
C TRP A 28 12.79 10.99 8.26
N GLU A 29 13.39 11.39 9.37
CA GLU A 29 14.83 11.51 9.53
C GLU A 29 15.53 10.16 9.37
N GLY A 30 16.60 10.13 8.58
CA GLY A 30 17.43 8.93 8.39
C GLY A 30 16.83 7.87 7.45
N LEU A 31 15.63 8.08 6.90
CA LEU A 31 15.10 7.21 5.85
C LEU A 31 15.92 7.37 4.57
N ARG A 32 16.20 6.23 3.92
CA ARG A 32 16.92 6.20 2.63
C ARG A 32 15.99 5.79 1.50
N PRO A 33 16.11 6.36 0.30
CA PRO A 33 15.35 5.91 -0.86
C PRO A 33 15.52 4.40 -1.13
N ILE A 34 14.45 3.78 -1.64
CA ILE A 34 14.45 2.42 -2.19
C ILE A 34 13.63 2.40 -3.49
N LYS A 35 14.12 1.66 -4.49
CA LYS A 35 13.40 1.39 -5.74
C LYS A 35 12.25 0.41 -5.50
N LEU A 36 11.18 0.51 -6.28
CA LEU A 36 10.04 -0.41 -6.19
C LEU A 36 10.46 -1.86 -6.49
N SER A 37 11.33 -2.07 -7.48
CA SER A 37 11.93 -3.37 -7.80
C SER A 37 12.71 -4.01 -6.66
N ASN A 38 13.19 -3.23 -5.69
CA ASN A 38 13.94 -3.72 -4.53
C ASN A 38 13.06 -4.04 -3.32
N LEU A 39 11.72 -3.89 -3.43
CA LEU A 39 10.80 -4.25 -2.36
C LEU A 39 10.67 -5.77 -2.21
N GLN A 40 10.74 -6.24 -0.96
CA GLN A 40 10.60 -7.67 -0.64
C GLN A 40 9.16 -8.01 -0.29
N LEU A 41 8.61 -9.03 -0.96
CA LEU A 41 7.25 -9.51 -0.70
C LEU A 41 7.06 -9.95 0.76
N PHE A 42 5.93 -9.54 1.33
CA PHE A 42 5.50 -9.76 2.70
C PHE A 42 6.43 -9.15 3.76
N SER A 43 7.20 -8.13 3.39
CA SER A 43 8.13 -7.42 4.27
C SER A 43 7.85 -5.93 4.32
N THR A 44 8.21 -5.30 5.43
CA THR A 44 8.27 -3.84 5.57
C THR A 44 9.69 -3.39 5.23
N ALA A 45 9.82 -2.43 4.31
CA ALA A 45 11.12 -1.82 3.99
C ALA A 45 11.55 -0.84 5.11
N LYS A 46 11.92 -1.37 6.27
CA LYS A 46 12.30 -0.57 7.44
C LYS A 46 13.48 0.36 7.16
N GLY A 47 13.42 1.59 7.66
CA GLY A 47 14.44 2.62 7.41
C GLY A 47 14.53 3.08 5.94
N ARG A 48 13.53 2.73 5.12
CA ARG A 48 13.48 3.10 3.70
C ARG A 48 12.25 3.94 3.39
N MET A 49 12.33 4.69 2.30
CA MET A 49 11.19 5.38 1.71
C MET A 49 11.16 5.19 0.20
N VAL A 50 9.96 5.10 -0.36
CA VAL A 50 9.74 5.12 -1.81
C VAL A 50 9.39 6.54 -2.21
N GLU A 51 9.98 7.03 -3.29
CA GLU A 51 9.60 8.28 -3.95
C GLU A 51 8.95 7.92 -5.29
N ALA A 52 7.75 8.45 -5.55
CA ALA A 52 6.99 8.06 -6.73
C ALA A 52 6.02 9.16 -7.18
N VAL A 53 5.46 8.98 -8.36
CA VAL A 53 4.41 9.81 -8.94
C VAL A 53 3.13 9.00 -9.09
N ILE A 54 1.97 9.58 -8.80
CA ILE A 54 0.67 8.97 -9.08
C ILE A 54 0.43 8.94 -10.60
N ILE A 55 0.23 7.75 -11.17
CA ILE A 55 0.03 7.54 -12.61
C ILE A 55 -1.37 7.04 -12.98
N SER A 56 -2.29 6.92 -12.02
CA SER A 56 -3.69 6.57 -12.27
C SER A 56 -4.66 7.49 -11.56
N ASP A 57 -5.90 7.52 -12.05
CA ASP A 57 -7.02 8.02 -11.26
C ASP A 57 -7.16 7.21 -9.96
N VAL A 58 -7.62 7.89 -8.91
CA VAL A 58 -7.99 7.26 -7.64
C VAL A 58 -9.22 6.38 -7.82
N ARG A 59 -9.19 5.21 -7.19
CA ARG A 59 -10.37 4.34 -7.07
C ARG A 59 -10.77 4.23 -5.59
N VAL A 60 -12.01 4.59 -5.28
CA VAL A 60 -12.55 4.48 -3.92
C VAL A 60 -13.33 3.18 -3.80
N SER A 61 -13.07 2.44 -2.74
CA SER A 61 -13.81 1.23 -2.36
C SER A 61 -13.86 1.14 -0.82
N VAL A 62 -13.38 0.04 -0.23
CA VAL A 62 -13.14 -0.05 1.23
C VAL A 62 -11.99 0.87 1.67
N GLY A 63 -11.08 1.20 0.76
CA GLY A 63 -10.03 2.19 0.90
C GLY A 63 -9.81 2.92 -0.42
N ILE A 64 -8.68 3.61 -0.55
CA ILE A 64 -8.28 4.27 -1.79
C ILE A 64 -7.20 3.44 -2.46
N THR A 65 -7.38 3.15 -3.74
CA THR A 65 -6.39 2.48 -4.57
C THR A 65 -5.87 3.45 -5.64
N ILE A 66 -4.54 3.52 -5.77
CA ILE A 66 -3.83 4.28 -6.81
C ILE A 66 -2.70 3.42 -7.40
N LEU A 67 -2.25 3.75 -8.61
CA LEU A 67 -0.98 3.29 -9.15
C LEU A 67 0.06 4.40 -8.99
N ILE A 68 1.26 4.00 -8.58
CA ILE A 68 2.41 4.89 -8.48
C ILE A 68 3.55 4.35 -9.33
N GLU A 69 4.38 5.24 -9.85
CA GLU A 69 5.58 4.94 -10.64
C GLU A 69 6.81 5.60 -10.00
N ASP A 70 7.90 4.86 -9.85
CA ASP A 70 9.17 5.41 -9.38
C ASP A 70 10.04 5.98 -10.52
N ALA A 71 11.22 6.50 -10.19
CA ALA A 71 12.10 7.12 -11.19
C ALA A 71 12.66 6.15 -12.24
N GLU A 72 12.53 4.84 -12.06
CA GLU A 72 13.01 3.83 -13.00
C GLU A 72 11.90 3.35 -13.96
N GLY A 73 10.68 3.86 -13.79
CA GLY A 73 9.51 3.43 -14.54
C GLY A 73 8.88 2.13 -14.00
N ASP A 74 9.36 1.61 -12.86
CA ASP A 74 8.65 0.55 -12.16
C ASP A 74 7.36 1.12 -11.57
N TYR A 75 6.26 0.37 -11.65
CA TYR A 75 4.99 0.80 -11.08
C TYR A 75 4.37 -0.25 -10.16
N VAL A 76 3.56 0.23 -9.21
CA VAL A 76 2.91 -0.64 -8.24
C VAL A 76 1.58 -0.07 -7.78
N GLN A 77 0.65 -0.95 -7.41
CA GLN A 77 -0.60 -0.59 -6.75
C GLN A 77 -0.37 -0.23 -5.28
N VAL A 78 -0.98 0.86 -4.83
CA VAL A 78 -0.96 1.31 -3.42
C VAL A 78 -2.39 1.32 -2.90
N ALA A 79 -2.61 0.74 -1.73
CA ALA A 79 -3.88 0.75 -1.02
C ALA A 79 -3.78 1.58 0.26
N LEU A 80 -4.42 2.75 0.28
CA LEU A 80 -4.46 3.66 1.42
C LEU A 80 -5.75 3.47 2.22
N TYR A 81 -5.62 3.36 3.54
CA TYR A 81 -6.74 3.18 4.46
C TYR A 81 -6.72 4.26 5.54
N ASN A 82 -7.90 4.74 5.93
CA ASN A 82 -8.07 5.71 7.02
C ASN A 82 -7.22 6.99 6.87
N CYS A 83 -6.89 7.38 5.63
CA CYS A 83 -6.08 8.56 5.32
C CYS A 83 -6.93 9.81 5.02
N LEU A 84 -8.24 9.64 4.81
CA LEU A 84 -9.20 10.71 4.60
C LEU A 84 -10.26 10.72 5.70
N PRO A 85 -10.82 11.90 6.04
CA PRO A 85 -11.99 11.97 6.90
C PRO A 85 -13.18 11.25 6.26
N LEU A 86 -14.13 10.84 7.09
CA LEU A 86 -15.40 10.28 6.62
C LEU A 86 -16.14 11.32 5.77
N ALA A 87 -16.76 10.84 4.68
CA ALA A 87 -17.59 11.64 3.78
C ALA A 87 -19.05 11.15 3.88
N PRO A 88 -20.04 12.02 3.59
CA PRO A 88 -21.46 11.67 3.73
C PRO A 88 -21.91 10.58 2.76
N ASP A 89 -21.28 10.50 1.58
CA ASP A 89 -21.59 9.51 0.56
C ASP A 89 -20.34 9.15 -0.27
N HIS A 90 -20.51 8.18 -1.17
CA HIS A 90 -19.44 7.69 -2.04
C HIS A 90 -18.94 8.75 -3.02
N ALA A 91 -19.81 9.57 -3.61
CA ALA A 91 -19.43 10.58 -4.58
C ALA A 91 -18.61 11.71 -3.93
N ALA A 92 -18.97 12.09 -2.70
CA ALA A 92 -18.21 13.03 -1.87
C ALA A 92 -16.84 12.45 -1.49
N MET A 93 -16.76 11.15 -1.17
CA MET A 93 -15.50 10.46 -0.90
C MET A 93 -14.60 10.41 -2.14
N GLU A 94 -15.15 10.06 -3.30
CA GLU A 94 -14.41 10.08 -4.58
C GLU A 94 -13.90 11.48 -4.91
N SER A 95 -14.75 12.48 -4.78
CA SER A 95 -14.37 13.88 -5.02
C SER A 95 -13.27 14.33 -4.07
N LEU A 96 -13.34 13.94 -2.80
CA LEU A 96 -12.31 14.25 -1.81
C LEU A 96 -11.00 13.51 -2.12
N ALA A 97 -11.06 12.23 -2.49
CA ALA A 97 -9.91 11.43 -2.85
C ALA A 97 -9.20 11.99 -4.08
N LYS A 98 -9.95 12.38 -5.12
CA LYS A 98 -9.39 13.00 -6.34
C LYS A 98 -8.66 14.30 -6.04
N ARG A 99 -9.19 15.12 -5.13
CA ARG A 99 -8.53 16.37 -4.70
C ARG A 99 -7.28 16.11 -3.86
N LYS A 100 -7.28 15.05 -3.05
CA LYS A 100 -6.18 14.75 -2.13
C LYS A 100 -5.04 13.97 -2.76
N PHE A 101 -5.34 13.15 -3.76
CA PHE A 101 -4.38 12.32 -4.49
C PHE A 101 -4.58 12.50 -6.01
N PRO A 102 -4.33 13.70 -6.56
CA PRO A 102 -4.51 13.96 -7.98
C PRO A 102 -3.46 13.22 -8.83
N LEU A 103 -3.83 12.91 -10.08
CA LEU A 103 -2.91 12.37 -11.08
C LEU A 103 -1.69 13.28 -11.24
N GLY A 104 -0.50 12.69 -11.33
CA GLY A 104 0.77 13.42 -11.43
C GLY A 104 1.32 13.96 -10.11
N MET A 105 0.63 13.75 -8.98
CA MET A 105 1.14 14.11 -7.66
C MET A 105 2.41 13.31 -7.33
N LYS A 106 3.46 14.00 -6.91
CA LYS A 106 4.64 13.40 -6.28
C LYS A 106 4.30 13.00 -4.85
N LEU A 107 4.69 11.80 -4.44
CA LEU A 107 4.48 11.29 -3.09
C LEU A 107 5.71 10.55 -2.58
N GLN A 108 5.78 10.45 -1.25
CA GLN A 108 6.77 9.66 -0.54
C GLN A 108 6.04 8.68 0.38
N LEU A 109 6.44 7.40 0.35
CA LEU A 109 5.90 6.36 1.23
C LEU A 109 6.99 5.91 2.19
N MET A 110 6.80 6.20 3.47
CA MET A 110 7.69 5.75 4.54
C MET A 110 7.46 4.27 4.84
N GLU A 111 8.56 3.51 4.88
CA GLU A 111 8.61 2.11 5.27
C GLU A 111 7.47 1.25 4.68
N PRO A 112 7.34 1.21 3.34
CA PRO A 112 6.21 0.52 2.70
C PRO A 112 6.18 -0.96 3.05
N TYR A 113 4.98 -1.51 3.27
CA TYR A 113 4.77 -2.95 3.40
C TYR A 113 4.30 -3.52 2.06
N TYR A 114 5.17 -4.30 1.42
CA TYR A 114 4.91 -4.87 0.10
C TYR A 114 4.26 -6.25 0.22
N LYS A 115 3.16 -6.50 -0.50
CA LYS A 115 2.39 -7.75 -0.42
C LYS A 115 1.65 -8.07 -1.71
N ILE A 116 1.06 -9.26 -1.75
CA ILE A 116 0.06 -9.63 -2.77
C ILE A 116 -1.33 -9.28 -2.22
N PHE A 117 -2.11 -8.54 -3.01
CA PHE A 117 -3.50 -8.19 -2.73
C PHE A 117 -4.45 -9.33 -3.09
N ARG A 118 -5.73 -9.18 -2.72
CA ARG A 118 -6.75 -10.21 -2.94
C ARG A 118 -7.04 -10.45 -4.43
N ASP A 119 -6.83 -9.43 -5.26
CA ASP A 119 -6.93 -9.50 -6.72
C ASP A 119 -5.72 -10.21 -7.38
N GLY A 120 -4.73 -10.64 -6.59
CA GLY A 120 -3.52 -11.30 -7.09
C GLY A 120 -2.40 -10.32 -7.48
N ASN A 121 -2.68 -9.02 -7.52
CA ASN A 121 -1.67 -8.01 -7.85
C ASN A 121 -0.73 -7.75 -6.68
N ARG A 122 0.52 -7.40 -6.99
CA ARG A 122 1.47 -6.97 -5.97
C ARG A 122 1.27 -5.49 -5.68
N GLY A 123 1.39 -5.11 -4.41
CA GLY A 123 1.16 -3.74 -3.98
C GLY A 123 1.63 -3.39 -2.59
N ILE A 124 1.63 -2.09 -2.33
CA ILE A 124 2.01 -1.48 -1.07
C ILE A 124 0.75 -1.19 -0.25
N ARG A 125 0.79 -1.55 1.03
CA ARG A 125 -0.23 -1.19 2.02
C ARG A 125 0.34 -0.41 3.18
#